data_AF-A0A9E0PUJ4-F1
#
_entry.id   AF-A0A9E0PUJ4-F1
#
_cell.length_a   1.000
_cell.length_b   1.000
_cell.length_c   1.000
_cell.angle_alpha   90.00
_cell.angle_beta   90.00
_cell.angle_gamma   90.00
#
_symmetry.space_group_name_H-M   'P 1'
#
loop_
_entity.id
_entity.type
_entity.pdbx_description
1 polymer ?
#
loop_
_entity_poly.entity_id
_entity_poly.type
_entity_poly.pdbx_seq_one_letter_code
_entity_poly.pdbx_strand_id
1 'polypeptide(L)'
;ELPGEPETTDGFGLALAAGDWNGDGFDELAVGAPGEDLGAGVLHVLFGGASGLTPSGSAVLDDFLLGGFTEPGDRFGAAVAFGNLNGDAFDELLVGVPSEDLPVLGGGTLAEAGQIVIAYGHAGVPAIGLVQHLREDNLQGASEASDFFGATLAAGDFDGDAFDELVIGHPGENAVSGAFTVVGGSGDGVDISRRRRFASAFDGVPGSPPNGFALSLAAGDFDGDGFVDLGVGAPYATVDGVEFAGSAVVLPGALFADGFESEDSGYWQDSR
;
A
#
# COMPACT_ATOMS: atom_id res chain seq x y z
N GLU A 1 -14.04 2.71 24.80
CA GLU A 1 -13.12 3.63 24.13
C GLU A 1 -11.91 2.82 23.71
N LEU A 2 -11.22 3.25 22.65
CA LEU A 2 -9.96 2.60 22.25
C LEU A 2 -8.86 2.99 23.23
N PRO A 3 -7.82 2.15 23.41
CA PRO A 3 -6.63 2.52 24.17
C PRO A 3 -5.92 3.73 23.54
N GLY A 4 -5.27 4.56 24.36
CA GLY A 4 -4.57 5.77 23.92
C GLY A 4 -5.11 7.03 24.63
N GLU A 5 -4.31 8.08 24.64
CA GLU A 5 -4.72 9.41 25.10
C GLU A 5 -4.67 10.36 23.91
N PRO A 6 -5.69 11.20 23.67
CA PRO A 6 -5.69 12.09 22.51
C PRO A 6 -4.64 13.20 22.68
N GLU A 7 -3.77 13.34 21.69
CA GLU A 7 -2.80 14.41 21.57
C GLU A 7 -3.07 15.28 20.33
N THR A 8 -2.38 16.42 20.24
CA THR A 8 -2.49 17.24 19.04
C THR A 8 -1.74 16.56 17.92
N THR A 9 -2.34 16.53 16.72
CA THR A 9 -1.72 16.05 15.46
C THR A 9 -1.56 14.54 15.29
N ASP A 10 -2.10 13.70 16.18
CA ASP A 10 -2.07 12.21 16.06
C ASP A 10 -2.58 11.71 14.71
N GLY A 11 -3.60 12.40 14.18
CA GLY A 11 -4.17 12.05 12.89
C GLY A 11 -4.90 10.71 12.90
N PHE A 12 -5.46 10.29 14.04
CA PHE A 12 -6.33 9.12 14.11
C PHE A 12 -7.44 9.19 13.05
N GLY A 13 -7.50 8.18 12.19
CA GLY A 13 -8.45 8.11 11.08
C GLY A 13 -7.98 8.77 9.78
N LEU A 14 -6.69 9.15 9.67
CA LEU A 14 -6.11 9.60 8.40
C LEU A 14 -6.05 8.47 7.35
N ALA A 15 -5.94 7.22 7.79
CA ALA A 15 -6.02 6.03 6.95
C ALA A 15 -6.98 5.01 7.56
N LEU A 16 -7.76 4.34 6.71
CA LEU A 16 -8.74 3.32 7.08
C LEU A 16 -8.69 2.16 6.08
N ALA A 17 -8.75 0.93 6.58
CA ALA A 17 -8.92 -0.26 5.77
C ALA A 17 -9.76 -1.31 6.52
N ALA A 18 -10.44 -2.17 5.77
CA ALA A 18 -11.21 -3.28 6.30
C ALA A 18 -10.84 -4.59 5.59
N GLY A 19 -10.79 -5.69 6.34
CA GLY A 19 -10.47 -7.04 5.86
C GLY A 19 -10.48 -8.05 7.02
N ASP A 20 -10.61 -9.33 6.72
CA ASP A 20 -10.74 -10.43 7.69
C ASP A 20 -9.35 -10.98 8.09
N TRP A 21 -8.62 -10.20 8.89
CA TRP A 21 -7.26 -10.52 9.37
C TRP A 21 -7.24 -11.75 10.27
N ASN A 22 -8.34 -12.00 10.98
CA ASN A 22 -8.44 -13.08 11.95
C ASN A 22 -9.17 -14.34 11.41
N GLY A 23 -9.82 -14.25 10.24
CA GLY A 23 -10.45 -15.35 9.51
C GLY A 23 -11.74 -15.87 10.13
N ASP A 24 -12.48 -15.02 10.86
CA ASP A 24 -13.77 -15.39 11.46
C ASP A 24 -14.99 -15.06 10.59
N GLY A 25 -14.74 -14.51 9.40
CA GLY A 25 -15.75 -14.13 8.41
C GLY A 25 -16.30 -12.71 8.63
N PHE A 26 -15.69 -11.91 9.48
CA PHE A 26 -16.07 -10.51 9.70
C PHE A 26 -14.86 -9.58 9.58
N ASP A 27 -14.92 -8.62 8.66
CA ASP A 27 -13.84 -7.65 8.51
C ASP A 27 -13.52 -6.90 9.82
N GLU A 28 -12.22 -6.83 10.12
CA GLU A 28 -11.61 -5.87 11.02
C GLU A 28 -11.68 -4.45 10.44
N LEU A 29 -11.53 -3.44 11.30
CA LEU A 29 -11.22 -2.08 10.89
C LEU A 29 -9.85 -1.68 11.41
N ALA A 30 -8.91 -1.44 10.51
CA ALA A 30 -7.62 -0.82 10.82
C ALA A 30 -7.71 0.70 10.66
N VAL A 31 -7.18 1.44 11.63
CA VAL A 31 -7.26 2.90 11.73
C VAL A 31 -5.87 3.46 12.03
N GLY A 32 -5.30 4.17 11.07
CA GLY A 32 -3.99 4.81 11.21
C GLY A 32 -4.04 6.09 12.04
N ALA A 33 -3.03 6.27 12.88
CA ALA A 33 -2.71 7.50 13.60
C ALA A 33 -1.22 7.83 13.39
N PRO A 34 -0.81 8.20 12.16
CA PRO A 34 0.60 8.37 11.81
C PRO A 34 1.30 9.55 12.49
N GLY A 35 0.56 10.41 13.20
CA GLY A 35 1.11 11.53 13.97
C GLY A 35 1.39 11.20 15.44
N GLU A 36 0.96 10.04 15.94
CA GLU A 36 1.19 9.61 17.32
C GLU A 36 2.69 9.47 17.61
N ASP A 37 3.09 9.62 18.88
CA ASP A 37 4.47 9.44 19.34
C ASP A 37 5.49 10.28 18.55
N LEU A 38 5.22 11.59 18.42
CA LEU A 38 6.03 12.54 17.64
C LEU A 38 6.13 12.21 16.15
N GLY A 39 5.08 11.60 15.60
CA GLY A 39 5.01 11.21 14.19
C GLY A 39 5.67 9.87 13.87
N ALA A 40 6.05 9.09 14.89
CA ALA A 40 6.41 7.69 14.70
C ALA A 40 5.22 6.88 14.18
N GLY A 41 4.03 7.14 14.71
CA GLY A 41 2.77 6.60 14.25
C GLY A 41 2.38 5.26 14.87
N VAL A 42 1.07 5.05 14.97
CA VAL A 42 0.46 3.80 15.45
C VAL A 42 -0.72 3.40 14.57
N LEU A 43 -1.14 2.14 14.68
CA LEU A 43 -2.32 1.59 14.03
C LEU A 43 -3.24 0.95 15.06
N HIS A 44 -4.50 1.38 15.12
CA HIS A 44 -5.53 0.73 15.92
C HIS A 44 -6.28 -0.28 15.06
N VAL A 45 -6.49 -1.49 15.58
CA VAL A 45 -7.32 -2.51 14.92
C VAL A 45 -8.51 -2.84 15.79
N LEU A 46 -9.71 -2.65 15.25
CA LEU A 46 -10.98 -3.01 15.87
C LEU A 46 -11.50 -4.29 15.24
N PHE A 47 -11.74 -5.30 16.06
CA PHE A 47 -12.20 -6.60 15.59
C PHE A 47 -13.67 -6.58 15.19
N GLY A 48 -13.94 -7.22 14.05
CA GLY A 48 -15.27 -7.43 13.50
C GLY A 48 -16.08 -8.44 14.30
N GLY A 49 -17.34 -8.60 13.93
CA GLY A 49 -18.19 -9.64 14.50
C GLY A 49 -19.65 -9.48 14.13
N ALA A 50 -20.46 -10.48 14.45
CA ALA A 50 -21.89 -10.50 14.14
C ALA A 50 -22.70 -9.31 14.71
N SER A 51 -22.16 -8.62 15.71
CA SER A 51 -22.77 -7.40 16.30
C SER A 51 -22.13 -6.09 15.81
N GLY A 52 -21.23 -6.16 14.82
CA GLY A 52 -20.39 -5.06 14.34
C GLY A 52 -19.08 -4.94 15.13
N LEU A 53 -18.37 -3.83 14.89
CA LEU A 53 -17.06 -3.54 15.49
C LEU A 53 -17.16 -3.36 17.01
N THR A 54 -16.21 -3.95 17.74
CA THR A 54 -16.08 -3.79 19.19
C THR A 54 -14.73 -3.17 19.58
N PRO A 55 -14.70 -2.12 20.43
CA PRO A 55 -13.46 -1.64 21.02
C PRO A 55 -12.87 -2.63 22.04
N SER A 56 -13.68 -3.56 22.57
CA SER A 56 -13.18 -4.56 23.52
C SER A 56 -12.34 -5.58 22.79
N GLY A 57 -11.07 -5.72 23.18
CA GLY A 57 -10.13 -6.62 22.54
C GLY A 57 -9.40 -6.00 21.35
N SER A 58 -9.58 -4.70 21.07
CA SER A 58 -8.83 -3.99 20.02
C SER A 58 -7.32 -4.10 20.23
N ALA A 59 -6.56 -4.10 19.13
CA ALA A 59 -5.11 -4.04 19.15
C ALA A 59 -4.62 -2.62 18.87
N VAL A 60 -3.45 -2.29 19.40
CA VAL A 60 -2.66 -1.13 18.97
C VAL A 60 -1.31 -1.68 18.53
N LEU A 61 -0.94 -1.38 17.30
CA LEU A 61 0.30 -1.81 16.66
C LEU A 61 1.17 -0.60 16.39
N ASP A 62 2.47 -0.77 16.56
CA ASP A 62 3.49 0.16 16.12
C ASP A 62 4.53 -0.61 15.27
N ASP A 63 5.43 0.12 14.64
CA ASP A 63 6.43 -0.49 13.76
C ASP A 63 7.35 -1.46 14.52
N PHE A 64 7.75 -1.13 15.75
CA PHE A 64 8.61 -1.97 16.57
C PHE A 64 7.97 -3.32 16.92
N LEU A 65 6.69 -3.32 17.25
CA LEU A 65 5.93 -4.51 17.58
C LEU A 65 5.84 -5.45 16.37
N LEU A 66 5.86 -4.90 15.15
CA LEU A 66 5.94 -5.65 13.89
C LEU A 66 7.38 -5.87 13.40
N GLY A 67 8.38 -5.67 14.26
CA GLY A 67 9.77 -6.03 14.00
C GLY A 67 10.58 -5.00 13.19
N GLY A 68 10.03 -3.79 13.00
CA GLY A 68 10.76 -2.62 12.50
C GLY A 68 11.46 -1.83 13.62
N PHE A 69 11.76 -0.57 13.33
CA PHE A 69 12.43 0.34 14.26
C PHE A 69 11.65 1.65 14.31
N THR A 70 11.01 1.93 15.44
CA THR A 70 10.25 3.14 15.62
C THR A 70 11.14 4.38 15.76
N GLU A 71 11.04 5.31 14.81
CA GLU A 71 11.70 6.61 14.85
C GLU A 71 10.67 7.77 14.74
N PRO A 72 10.90 8.91 15.41
CA PRO A 72 10.02 10.06 15.27
C PRO A 72 9.98 10.58 13.83
N GLY A 73 8.80 10.52 13.22
CA GLY A 73 8.57 11.05 11.88
C GLY A 73 8.39 9.98 10.79
N ASP A 74 8.49 8.69 11.11
CA ASP A 74 8.33 7.58 10.14
C ASP A 74 6.91 7.41 9.62
N ARG A 75 5.93 7.88 10.41
CA ARG A 75 4.50 7.92 10.08
C ARG A 75 3.93 6.53 9.79
N PHE A 76 4.27 5.54 10.61
CA PHE A 76 3.66 4.22 10.57
C PHE A 76 2.13 4.33 10.60
N GLY A 77 1.45 3.62 9.70
CA GLY A 77 -0.01 3.70 9.56
C GLY A 77 -0.51 4.87 8.70
N ALA A 78 0.38 5.55 7.95
CA ALA A 78 -0.02 6.61 7.03
C ALA A 78 -0.80 6.10 5.81
N ALA A 79 -0.60 4.84 5.44
CA ALA A 79 -1.41 4.10 4.48
C ALA A 79 -1.70 2.72 5.06
N VAL A 80 -2.90 2.20 4.80
CA VAL A 80 -3.32 0.88 5.29
C VAL A 80 -4.18 0.21 4.23
N ALA A 81 -4.00 -1.09 4.03
CA ALA A 81 -4.84 -1.94 3.20
C ALA A 81 -4.93 -3.35 3.79
N PHE A 82 -5.89 -4.13 3.32
CA PHE A 82 -5.96 -5.57 3.51
C PHE A 82 -5.98 -6.25 2.14
N GLY A 83 -5.48 -7.49 2.07
CA GLY A 83 -5.60 -8.34 0.90
C GLY A 83 -5.15 -9.77 1.20
N ASN A 84 -5.75 -10.75 0.56
CA ASN A 84 -5.42 -12.17 0.72
C ASN A 84 -4.26 -12.54 -0.21
N LEU A 85 -3.04 -12.17 0.19
CA LEU A 85 -1.85 -12.31 -0.65
C LEU A 85 -1.39 -13.77 -0.74
N ASN A 86 -1.76 -14.59 0.26
CA ASN A 86 -1.37 -15.99 0.33
C ASN A 86 -2.48 -17.01 -0.03
N GLY A 87 -3.67 -16.53 -0.35
CA GLY A 87 -4.83 -17.34 -0.77
C GLY A 87 -5.40 -18.23 0.33
N ASP A 88 -5.10 -17.94 1.61
CA ASP A 88 -5.67 -18.67 2.73
C ASP A 88 -7.01 -18.05 3.19
N ALA A 89 -7.43 -18.29 4.43
CA ALA A 89 -8.71 -17.79 4.94
C ALA A 89 -8.58 -16.46 5.69
N PHE A 90 -7.39 -15.86 5.70
CA PHE A 90 -7.01 -14.68 6.45
C PHE A 90 -6.48 -13.63 5.49
N ASP A 91 -6.97 -12.40 5.58
CA ASP A 91 -6.35 -11.30 4.84
C ASP A 91 -5.03 -10.89 5.51
N GLU A 92 -4.05 -10.44 4.74
CA GLU A 92 -2.84 -9.79 5.25
C GLU A 92 -3.12 -8.31 5.56
N LEU A 93 -2.62 -7.84 6.70
CA LEU A 93 -2.59 -6.40 7.01
C LEU A 93 -1.36 -5.74 6.37
N LEU A 94 -1.60 -4.70 5.57
CA LEU A 94 -0.58 -3.93 4.86
C LEU A 94 -0.49 -2.53 5.46
N VAL A 95 0.71 -2.12 5.88
CA VAL A 95 0.92 -0.84 6.56
C VAL A 95 2.06 -0.08 5.91
N GLY A 96 1.79 1.17 5.51
CA GLY A 96 2.78 2.08 4.96
C GLY A 96 3.53 2.83 6.06
N VAL A 97 4.83 2.95 5.87
CA VAL A 97 5.77 3.74 6.68
C VAL A 97 6.54 4.67 5.72
N PRO A 98 5.83 5.61 5.06
CA PRO A 98 6.38 6.33 3.91
C PRO A 98 7.54 7.25 4.27
N SER A 99 7.70 7.61 5.54
CA SER A 99 8.76 8.50 5.99
C SER A 99 9.92 7.76 6.66
N GLU A 100 9.97 6.43 6.56
CA GLU A 100 11.10 5.61 7.03
C GLU A 100 12.44 6.08 6.41
N ASP A 101 13.42 6.25 7.28
CA ASP A 101 14.78 6.62 6.95
C ASP A 101 15.67 5.37 6.74
N LEU A 102 16.26 5.21 5.56
CA LEU A 102 17.06 4.01 5.25
C LEU A 102 18.57 4.23 5.40
N PRO A 103 19.29 3.35 6.12
CA PRO A 103 20.74 3.48 6.27
C PRO A 103 21.48 3.11 4.97
N VAL A 104 22.47 3.92 4.59
CA VAL A 104 23.30 3.65 3.42
C VAL A 104 24.60 2.94 3.82
N LEU A 105 24.97 1.87 3.08
CA LEU A 105 26.26 1.21 3.27
C LEU A 105 27.41 2.20 3.03
N GLY A 106 28.24 2.41 4.05
CA GLY A 106 29.34 3.38 4.02
C GLY A 106 29.02 4.71 4.71
N GLY A 107 27.81 4.87 5.26
CA GLY A 107 27.40 6.01 6.08
C GLY A 107 26.44 6.94 5.35
N GLY A 108 25.58 7.60 6.13
CA GLY A 108 24.48 8.45 5.64
C GLY A 108 23.12 7.74 5.72
N THR A 109 22.09 8.48 5.37
CA THR A 109 20.68 8.08 5.44
C THR A 109 19.99 8.56 4.16
N LEU A 110 19.17 7.70 3.57
CA LEU A 110 18.18 8.10 2.58
C LEU A 110 16.95 8.52 3.36
N ALA A 111 16.81 9.84 3.56
CA ALA A 111 15.71 10.35 4.34
C ALA A 111 14.37 10.08 3.63
N GLU A 112 13.36 9.65 4.36
CA GLU A 112 11.99 9.45 3.84
C GLU A 112 11.93 8.56 2.57
N ALA A 113 12.80 7.56 2.50
CA ALA A 113 12.80 6.63 1.36
C ALA A 113 11.57 5.72 1.43
N GLY A 114 11.10 5.42 2.64
CA GLY A 114 9.87 4.72 2.89
C GLY A 114 10.00 3.19 2.91
N GLN A 115 8.98 2.57 3.46
CA GLN A 115 8.88 1.14 3.68
C GLN A 115 7.41 0.73 3.79
N ILE A 116 7.14 -0.56 3.59
CA ILE A 116 5.88 -1.17 3.99
C ILE A 116 6.12 -2.37 4.92
N VAL A 117 5.12 -2.63 5.75
CA VAL A 117 5.05 -3.78 6.66
C VAL A 117 3.84 -4.62 6.26
N ILE A 118 4.04 -5.92 6.16
CA ILE A 118 3.02 -6.92 5.83
C ILE A 118 2.91 -7.87 7.02
N ALA A 119 1.79 -7.83 7.72
CA ALA A 119 1.50 -8.70 8.86
C ALA A 119 0.47 -9.75 8.45
N TYR A 120 0.93 -11.00 8.30
CA TYR A 120 0.09 -12.10 7.81
C TYR A 120 -0.99 -12.47 8.82
N GLY A 121 -2.20 -12.66 8.29
CA GLY A 121 -3.36 -13.00 9.09
C GLY A 121 -3.30 -14.40 9.68
N HIS A 122 -3.99 -14.60 10.80
CA HIS A 122 -4.24 -15.92 11.39
C HIS A 122 -5.26 -15.83 12.52
N ALA A 123 -5.89 -16.96 12.84
CA ALA A 123 -6.89 -17.10 13.92
C ALA A 123 -6.43 -16.70 15.34
N GLY A 124 -5.15 -16.39 15.53
CA GLY A 124 -4.56 -16.01 16.82
C GLY A 124 -4.21 -14.52 16.93
N VAL A 125 -4.49 -13.73 15.90
CA VAL A 125 -4.37 -12.27 15.90
C VAL A 125 -5.09 -11.71 17.16
N PRO A 126 -4.50 -10.72 17.88
CA PRO A 126 -3.34 -9.92 17.51
C PRO A 126 -1.99 -10.45 18.02
N ALA A 127 -1.88 -11.72 18.44
CA ALA A 127 -0.54 -12.29 18.64
C ALA A 127 0.19 -12.28 17.30
N ILE A 128 1.38 -11.69 17.22
CA ILE A 128 2.01 -11.44 15.92
C ILE A 128 2.61 -12.73 15.36
N GLY A 129 2.16 -13.06 14.15
CA GLY A 129 2.62 -14.19 13.34
C GLY A 129 3.80 -13.82 12.44
N LEU A 130 3.71 -14.20 11.17
CA LEU A 130 4.71 -13.84 10.17
C LEU A 130 4.59 -12.36 9.82
N VAL A 131 5.72 -11.66 9.80
CA VAL A 131 5.81 -10.28 9.32
C VAL A 131 6.90 -10.18 8.27
N GLN A 132 6.60 -9.46 7.19
CA GLN A 132 7.53 -9.12 6.13
C GLN A 132 7.63 -7.61 5.97
N HIS A 133 8.83 -7.16 5.63
CA HIS A 133 9.16 -5.76 5.42
C HIS A 133 9.63 -5.62 3.98
N LEU A 134 9.03 -4.71 3.21
CA LEU A 134 9.43 -4.44 1.84
C LEU A 134 9.84 -2.98 1.65
N ARG A 135 10.90 -2.80 0.87
CA ARG A 135 11.48 -1.54 0.42
C ARG A 135 11.75 -1.66 -1.09
N GLU A 136 12.00 -0.55 -1.76
CA GLU A 136 12.24 -0.56 -3.21
C GLU A 136 13.44 -1.41 -3.65
N ASP A 137 14.48 -1.45 -2.82
CA ASP A 137 15.69 -2.25 -3.07
C ASP A 137 15.41 -3.77 -3.05
N ASN A 138 14.33 -4.21 -2.39
CA ASN A 138 13.84 -5.59 -2.46
C ASN A 138 13.15 -5.88 -3.81
N LEU A 139 12.69 -4.83 -4.50
CA LEU A 139 11.81 -4.91 -5.67
C LEU A 139 12.51 -4.48 -6.98
N GLN A 140 13.82 -4.69 -7.12
CA GLN A 140 14.61 -4.27 -8.30
C GLN A 140 14.67 -2.74 -8.53
N GLY A 141 14.07 -1.94 -7.64
CA GLY A 141 14.30 -0.50 -7.56
C GLY A 141 15.58 -0.19 -6.80
N ALA A 142 15.90 1.10 -6.72
CA ALA A 142 16.89 1.62 -5.79
C ALA A 142 16.19 2.66 -4.94
N SER A 143 16.12 2.42 -3.63
CA SER A 143 15.60 3.43 -2.72
C SER A 143 16.38 4.73 -2.87
N GLU A 144 15.67 5.83 -3.05
CA GLU A 144 16.20 7.19 -3.05
C GLU A 144 15.57 7.98 -1.91
N ALA A 145 16.16 9.14 -1.59
CA ALA A 145 15.60 10.00 -0.56
C ALA A 145 14.30 10.65 -1.08
N SER A 146 13.28 10.71 -0.21
CA SER A 146 11.98 11.31 -0.50
C SER A 146 11.18 10.62 -1.61
N ASP A 147 11.34 9.32 -1.83
CA ASP A 147 10.46 8.54 -2.71
C ASP A 147 9.11 8.25 -2.06
N PHE A 148 9.08 8.22 -0.73
CA PHE A 148 7.91 7.91 0.09
C PHE A 148 7.28 6.56 -0.28
N PHE A 149 8.11 5.53 -0.44
CA PHE A 149 7.63 4.17 -0.73
C PHE A 149 6.66 3.70 0.35
N GLY A 150 5.48 3.25 -0.07
CA GLY A 150 4.40 2.88 0.86
C GLY A 150 3.47 4.03 1.24
N ALA A 151 3.55 5.20 0.59
CA ALA A 151 2.64 6.32 0.87
C ALA A 151 1.18 6.06 0.49
N THR A 152 0.95 5.11 -0.42
CA THR A 152 -0.39 4.59 -0.73
C THR A 152 -0.31 3.09 -0.95
N LEU A 153 -1.36 2.37 -0.56
CA LEU A 153 -1.48 0.93 -0.71
C LEU A 153 -2.82 0.57 -1.32
N ALA A 154 -2.84 -0.49 -2.12
CA ALA A 154 -4.06 -1.18 -2.52
C ALA A 154 -3.73 -2.67 -2.69
N ALA A 155 -4.75 -3.52 -2.63
CA ALA A 155 -4.63 -4.93 -2.94
C ALA A 155 -5.87 -5.46 -3.68
N GLY A 156 -5.70 -6.57 -4.37
CA GLY A 156 -6.77 -7.30 -5.05
C GLY A 156 -6.23 -8.27 -6.08
N ASP A 157 -7.05 -9.23 -6.51
CA ASP A 157 -6.75 -10.18 -7.58
C ASP A 157 -6.83 -9.50 -8.95
N PHE A 158 -5.76 -8.80 -9.35
CA PHE A 158 -5.72 -8.09 -10.62
C PHE A 158 -5.45 -9.07 -11.77
N ASP A 159 -4.68 -10.13 -11.56
CA ASP A 159 -4.32 -11.09 -12.62
C ASP A 159 -5.20 -12.35 -12.71
N GLY A 160 -6.15 -12.53 -11.78
CA GLY A 160 -7.16 -13.58 -11.79
C GLY A 160 -6.63 -14.95 -11.36
N ASP A 161 -5.50 -15.01 -10.65
CA ASP A 161 -4.92 -16.26 -10.15
C ASP A 161 -5.42 -16.68 -8.76
N ALA A 162 -6.34 -15.90 -8.18
CA ALA A 162 -6.94 -16.05 -6.85
C ALA A 162 -6.02 -15.74 -5.66
N PHE A 163 -4.87 -15.10 -5.90
CA PHE A 163 -4.05 -14.48 -4.87
C PHE A 163 -4.09 -12.97 -5.10
N ASP A 164 -4.40 -12.19 -4.07
CA ASP A 164 -4.38 -10.73 -4.23
C ASP A 164 -2.94 -10.26 -4.51
N GLU A 165 -2.78 -9.33 -5.44
CA GLU A 165 -1.53 -8.58 -5.58
C GLU A 165 -1.52 -7.34 -4.70
N LEU A 166 -0.31 -6.93 -4.36
CA LEU A 166 -0.02 -5.74 -3.59
C LEU A 166 0.43 -4.59 -4.50
N VAL A 167 -0.25 -3.45 -4.43
CA VAL A 167 0.11 -2.21 -5.12
C VAL A 167 0.68 -1.22 -4.11
N ILE A 168 1.89 -0.72 -4.39
CA ILE A 168 2.65 0.17 -3.49
C ILE A 168 3.00 1.45 -4.22
N GLY A 169 2.46 2.59 -3.77
CA GLY A 169 2.81 3.90 -4.31
C GLY A 169 4.08 4.47 -3.69
N HIS A 170 4.85 5.16 -4.53
CA HIS A 170 6.03 5.96 -4.20
C HIS A 170 5.90 7.30 -4.96
N PRO A 171 5.02 8.20 -4.49
CA PRO A 171 4.66 9.41 -5.22
C PRO A 171 5.80 10.45 -5.27
N GLY A 172 6.85 10.29 -4.46
CA GLY A 172 8.02 11.16 -4.45
C GLY A 172 9.04 10.87 -5.54
N GLU A 173 8.97 9.68 -6.13
CA GLU A 173 9.89 9.17 -7.13
C GLU A 173 10.11 10.15 -8.30
N ASN A 174 11.38 10.30 -8.71
CA ASN A 174 11.83 11.19 -9.78
C ASN A 174 11.32 12.63 -9.65
N ALA A 175 11.62 13.27 -8.52
CA ALA A 175 11.22 14.65 -8.22
C ALA A 175 9.70 14.84 -8.35
N VAL A 176 8.96 14.02 -7.60
CA VAL A 176 7.49 13.97 -7.51
C VAL A 176 6.76 13.60 -8.80
N SER A 177 7.46 13.07 -9.82
CA SER A 177 6.81 12.49 -10.99
C SER A 177 5.88 11.34 -10.59
N GLY A 178 6.27 10.60 -9.55
CA GLY A 178 5.49 9.56 -8.91
C GLY A 178 5.46 8.25 -9.70
N ALA A 179 5.40 7.16 -8.97
CA ALA A 179 5.26 5.82 -9.52
C ALA A 179 4.56 4.88 -8.51
N PHE A 180 4.23 3.69 -8.98
CA PHE A 180 3.79 2.60 -8.12
C PHE A 180 4.41 1.28 -8.58
N THR A 181 4.45 0.30 -7.69
CA THR A 181 4.91 -1.06 -7.97
C THR A 181 3.80 -2.03 -7.61
N VAL A 182 3.51 -2.97 -8.50
CA VAL A 182 2.64 -4.11 -8.23
C VAL A 182 3.52 -5.32 -7.94
N VAL A 183 3.16 -6.10 -6.92
CA VAL A 183 3.87 -7.31 -6.51
C VAL A 183 2.87 -8.46 -6.35
N GLY A 184 3.20 -9.60 -6.95
CA GLY A 184 2.41 -10.82 -6.99
C GLY A 184 2.09 -11.41 -5.62
N GLY A 185 0.87 -11.90 -5.44
CA GLY A 185 0.55 -12.88 -4.40
C GLY A 185 0.96 -14.29 -4.82
N SER A 186 1.01 -15.22 -3.86
CA SER A 186 1.28 -16.65 -4.10
C SER A 186 0.93 -17.45 -2.85
N GLY A 187 0.84 -18.78 -2.94
CA GLY A 187 0.59 -19.62 -1.75
C GLY A 187 1.61 -19.52 -0.61
N ASP A 188 2.77 -18.88 -0.84
CA ASP A 188 3.78 -18.59 0.19
C ASP A 188 3.75 -17.12 0.66
N GLY A 189 2.76 -16.33 0.22
CA GLY A 189 2.65 -14.89 0.41
C GLY A 189 3.19 -14.10 -0.78
N VAL A 190 3.79 -12.93 -0.52
CA VAL A 190 4.31 -12.05 -1.58
C VAL A 190 5.41 -12.73 -2.42
N ASP A 191 5.16 -12.83 -3.73
CA ASP A 191 6.15 -13.25 -4.73
C ASP A 191 6.81 -12.03 -5.38
N ILE A 192 7.94 -11.63 -4.81
CA ILE A 192 8.74 -10.53 -5.37
C ILE A 192 9.23 -10.82 -6.79
N SER A 193 9.34 -12.08 -7.23
CA SER A 193 9.76 -12.37 -8.60
C SER A 193 8.73 -11.92 -9.63
N ARG A 194 7.45 -11.88 -9.22
CA ARG A 194 6.32 -11.39 -9.98
C ARG A 194 6.05 -9.92 -9.62
N ARG A 195 6.90 -9.02 -10.07
CA ARG A 195 6.77 -7.58 -9.77
C ARG A 195 6.89 -6.71 -11.00
N ARG A 196 6.18 -5.58 -11.01
CA ARG A 196 6.28 -4.59 -12.07
C ARG A 196 6.11 -3.18 -11.52
N ARG A 197 7.00 -2.28 -11.93
CA ARG A 197 6.93 -0.85 -11.63
C ARG A 197 6.28 -0.09 -12.78
N PHE A 198 5.50 0.93 -12.45
CA PHE A 198 4.80 1.82 -13.37
C PHE A 198 5.10 3.27 -13.02
N ALA A 199 5.66 4.03 -13.97
CA ALA A 199 5.99 5.44 -13.78
C ALA A 199 5.10 6.33 -14.65
N SER A 200 4.86 7.57 -14.21
CA SER A 200 3.88 8.49 -14.81
C SER A 200 4.07 8.81 -16.30
N ALA A 201 5.24 8.56 -16.90
CA ALA A 201 5.53 8.82 -18.31
C ALA A 201 5.89 7.55 -19.13
N PHE A 202 5.80 6.36 -18.52
CA PHE A 202 6.21 5.09 -19.12
C PHE A 202 5.18 3.97 -18.83
N ASP A 203 5.33 2.82 -19.49
CA ASP A 203 4.62 1.57 -19.17
C ASP A 203 3.08 1.62 -19.19
N GLY A 204 2.50 2.10 -20.29
CA GLY A 204 1.08 1.92 -20.56
C GLY A 204 0.12 2.83 -19.78
N VAL A 205 0.64 3.79 -18.99
CA VAL A 205 -0.16 4.82 -18.31
C VAL A 205 -0.62 5.89 -19.33
N PRO A 206 -1.92 6.05 -19.62
CA PRO A 206 -2.41 7.10 -20.52
C PRO A 206 -2.21 8.50 -19.90
N GLY A 207 -1.81 9.47 -20.74
CA GLY A 207 -1.88 10.89 -20.39
C GLY A 207 -0.64 11.52 -19.73
N SER A 208 0.44 10.76 -19.52
CA SER A 208 1.74 11.27 -19.02
C SER A 208 1.65 12.32 -17.90
N PRO A 209 0.90 12.10 -16.80
CA PRO A 209 0.68 13.14 -15.79
C PRO A 209 2.00 13.54 -15.10
N PRO A 210 2.57 14.72 -15.40
CA PRO A 210 3.75 15.16 -14.68
C PRO A 210 3.27 15.65 -13.31
N ASN A 211 3.73 15.00 -12.26
CA ASN A 211 3.52 15.32 -10.85
C ASN A 211 2.36 14.59 -10.15
N GLY A 212 2.70 13.96 -9.03
CA GLY A 212 1.77 13.42 -8.06
C GLY A 212 1.09 12.12 -8.48
N PHE A 213 1.62 11.39 -9.46
CA PHE A 213 1.11 10.07 -9.83
C PHE A 213 1.21 9.10 -8.65
N ALA A 214 0.20 8.24 -8.50
CA ALA A 214 0.05 7.34 -7.37
C ALA A 214 -0.03 8.01 -5.99
N LEU A 215 -0.53 9.27 -5.92
CA LEU A 215 -0.87 9.91 -4.64
C LEU A 215 -2.19 9.40 -4.03
N SER A 216 -2.98 8.65 -4.81
CA SER A 216 -4.16 7.95 -4.32
C SER A 216 -4.40 6.71 -5.18
N LEU A 217 -4.78 5.59 -4.55
CA LEU A 217 -5.11 4.34 -5.23
C LEU A 217 -6.53 3.91 -4.86
N ALA A 218 -7.18 3.19 -5.77
CA ALA A 218 -8.43 2.49 -5.53
C ALA A 218 -8.42 1.18 -6.31
N ALA A 219 -8.84 0.09 -5.68
CA ALA A 219 -8.97 -1.22 -6.31
C ALA A 219 -10.44 -1.64 -6.36
N GLY A 220 -10.85 -2.27 -7.45
CA GLY A 220 -12.16 -2.88 -7.59
C GLY A 220 -12.45 -3.27 -9.04
N ASP A 221 -13.32 -4.25 -9.26
CA ASP A 221 -13.81 -4.60 -10.59
C ASP A 221 -14.77 -3.49 -11.08
N PHE A 222 -14.25 -2.56 -11.90
CA PHE A 222 -15.00 -1.38 -12.34
C PHE A 222 -15.79 -1.64 -13.63
N ASP A 223 -15.45 -2.68 -14.39
CA ASP A 223 -16.08 -3.01 -15.67
C ASP A 223 -16.88 -4.32 -15.68
N GLY A 224 -16.77 -5.12 -14.63
CA GLY A 224 -17.51 -6.36 -14.42
C GLY A 224 -16.92 -7.58 -15.14
N ASP A 225 -15.64 -7.55 -15.51
CA ASP A 225 -14.97 -8.65 -16.21
C ASP A 225 -14.44 -9.77 -15.28
N GLY A 226 -14.49 -9.53 -13.97
CA GLY A 226 -14.07 -10.47 -12.94
C GLY A 226 -12.61 -10.37 -12.52
N PHE A 227 -11.84 -9.43 -13.08
CA PHE A 227 -10.53 -9.03 -12.57
C PHE A 227 -10.67 -7.74 -11.75
N VAL A 228 -9.85 -7.57 -10.72
CA VAL A 228 -9.80 -6.29 -10.00
C VAL A 228 -9.10 -5.25 -10.89
N ASP A 229 -9.66 -4.06 -11.04
CA ASP A 229 -9.03 -2.93 -11.74
C ASP A 229 -8.34 -1.98 -10.76
N LEU A 230 -7.34 -1.23 -11.24
CA LEU A 230 -6.62 -0.23 -10.46
C LEU A 230 -6.93 1.20 -10.93
N GLY A 231 -7.53 2.00 -10.05
CA GLY A 231 -7.60 3.46 -10.19
C GLY A 231 -6.37 4.13 -9.57
N VAL A 232 -5.68 4.98 -10.35
CA VAL A 232 -4.48 5.72 -9.94
C VAL A 232 -4.70 7.22 -10.09
N GLY A 233 -4.64 7.96 -8.99
CA GLY A 233 -4.80 9.41 -8.98
C GLY A 233 -3.48 10.16 -9.14
N ALA A 234 -3.55 11.27 -9.87
CA ALA A 234 -2.50 12.27 -9.98
C ALA A 234 -3.09 13.67 -9.78
N PRO A 235 -3.44 14.06 -8.53
CA PRO A 235 -4.20 15.28 -8.25
C PRO A 235 -3.47 16.57 -8.62
N TYR A 236 -2.15 16.51 -8.84
CA TYR A 236 -1.31 17.65 -9.23
C TYR A 236 -0.89 17.64 -10.69
N ALA A 237 -1.41 16.71 -11.49
CA ALA A 237 -1.10 16.62 -12.90
C ALA A 237 -1.46 17.91 -13.65
N THR A 238 -0.61 18.28 -14.61
CA THR A 238 -0.91 19.32 -15.60
C THR A 238 -1.68 18.70 -16.76
N VAL A 239 -2.86 19.25 -17.08
CA VAL A 239 -3.71 18.76 -18.17
C VAL A 239 -3.95 19.88 -19.17
N ASP A 240 -3.62 19.66 -20.44
CA ASP A 240 -3.75 20.64 -21.52
C ASP A 240 -3.12 22.01 -21.21
N GLY A 241 -2.00 22.02 -20.48
CA GLY A 241 -1.28 23.21 -20.07
C GLY A 241 -1.86 23.92 -18.83
N VAL A 242 -2.87 23.36 -18.18
CA VAL A 242 -3.41 23.83 -16.89
C VAL A 242 -2.72 23.09 -15.76
N GLU A 243 -1.86 23.79 -15.02
CA GLU A 243 -1.15 23.26 -13.85
C GLU A 243 -2.13 22.88 -12.72
N PHE A 244 -1.84 21.81 -11.99
CA PHE A 244 -2.63 21.31 -10.85
C PHE A 244 -4.12 21.04 -11.18
N ALA A 245 -4.43 20.71 -12.43
CA ALA A 245 -5.78 20.32 -12.84
C ALA A 245 -6.17 18.94 -12.28
N GLY A 246 -5.17 18.07 -12.13
CA GLY A 246 -5.34 16.71 -11.67
C GLY A 246 -5.81 15.75 -12.76
N SER A 247 -5.49 14.47 -12.59
CA SER A 247 -5.99 13.38 -13.45
C SER A 247 -6.19 12.10 -12.65
N ALA A 248 -6.93 11.16 -13.23
CA ALA A 248 -7.02 9.78 -12.75
C ALA A 248 -6.91 8.83 -13.94
N VAL A 249 -6.21 7.72 -13.75
CA VAL A 249 -6.06 6.64 -14.73
C VAL A 249 -6.71 5.39 -14.14
N VAL A 250 -7.37 4.60 -14.99
CA VAL A 250 -7.82 3.25 -14.64
C VAL A 250 -7.02 2.26 -15.46
N LEU A 251 -6.45 1.26 -14.81
CA LEU A 251 -5.73 0.16 -15.41
C LEU A 251 -6.57 -1.10 -15.24
N PRO A 252 -7.09 -1.68 -16.35
CA PRO A 252 -7.86 -2.91 -16.27
C PRO A 252 -7.05 -4.07 -15.68
N GLY A 253 -7.66 -4.87 -14.80
CA GLY A 253 -7.03 -6.04 -14.20
C GLY A 253 -6.55 -7.05 -15.23
N ALA A 254 -7.33 -7.26 -16.30
CA ALA A 254 -6.94 -8.13 -17.40
C ALA A 254 -5.59 -7.80 -18.06
N LEU A 255 -5.00 -6.61 -17.85
CA LEU A 255 -3.63 -6.28 -18.28
C LEU A 255 -2.54 -7.07 -17.55
N PHE A 256 -2.86 -7.68 -16.41
CA PHE A 256 -1.92 -8.46 -15.59
C PHE A 256 -2.09 -9.97 -15.81
N ALA A 257 -3.19 -10.40 -16.44
CA ALA A 257 -3.57 -11.81 -16.61
C ALA A 257 -2.62 -12.67 -17.48
N ASP A 258 -1.79 -12.04 -18.34
CA ASP A 258 -0.72 -12.73 -19.07
C ASP A 258 0.61 -12.78 -18.30
N GLY A 259 0.58 -12.36 -17.04
CA GLY A 259 1.70 -12.35 -16.10
C GLY A 259 2.41 -10.99 -16.03
N PHE A 260 3.09 -10.75 -14.92
CA PHE A 260 3.92 -9.55 -14.70
C PHE A 260 5.27 -9.59 -15.47
N GLU A 261 5.38 -10.39 -16.54
CA GLU A 261 6.68 -10.67 -17.17
C GLU A 261 7.35 -9.40 -17.69
N SER A 262 8.59 -9.21 -17.20
CA SER A 262 9.45 -8.08 -17.49
C SER A 262 9.73 -7.96 -18.98
N GLU A 263 9.43 -6.78 -19.53
CA GLU A 263 9.88 -6.20 -20.80
C GLU A 263 8.93 -6.16 -22.03
N ASP A 264 7.74 -6.81 -22.04
CA ASP A 264 6.93 -6.84 -23.29
C ASP A 264 5.38 -6.87 -23.15
N SER A 265 4.80 -6.42 -22.03
CA SER A 265 3.33 -6.32 -21.92
C SER A 265 2.80 -5.11 -22.72
N GLY A 266 2.19 -5.44 -23.87
CA GLY A 266 1.71 -4.51 -24.88
C GLY A 266 0.52 -3.65 -24.45
N TYR A 267 0.54 -2.42 -24.95
CA TYR A 267 -0.41 -1.35 -24.69
C TYR A 267 -1.63 -1.41 -25.62
N TRP A 268 -2.84 -1.22 -25.07
CA TRP A 268 -4.07 -1.05 -25.85
C TRP A 268 -4.78 0.25 -25.45
N GLN A 269 -5.11 1.10 -26.43
CA GLN A 269 -5.96 2.29 -26.24
C GLN A 269 -7.32 2.06 -26.91
N ASP A 270 -8.39 2.58 -26.30
CA ASP A 270 -9.63 2.91 -27.03
C ASP A 270 -9.40 4.22 -27.80
N SER A 271 -9.40 4.13 -29.13
CA SER A 271 -9.36 5.30 -30.01
C SER A 271 -10.76 5.87 -30.19
N ARG A 272 -10.97 7.12 -29.79
CA ARG A 272 -11.98 7.98 -30.41
C ARG A 272 -11.35 9.16 -31.13
#